data_AF-A0A447MUN1-F1
#
_entry.id   AF-A0A447MUN1-F1
#
_cell.length_a   1.000
_cell.length_b   1.000
_cell.length_c   1.000
_cell.angle_alpha   90.00
_cell.angle_beta   90.00
_cell.angle_gamma   90.00
#
_symmetry.space_group_name_H-M   'P 1'
#
loop_
_entity.id
_entity.type
_entity.pdbx_description
1 polymer ?
#
loop_
_entity_poly.entity_id
_entity_poly.type
_entity_poly.pdbx_seq_one_letter_code
_entity_poly.pdbx_strand_id
1 'polypeptide(L)' 'MFLKKDTLTYGDASVDLYELSGLQRVEYLEYIQQRTAQYDRETEESTEAERQGRVFANGD' A
#
# COMPACT_ATOMS: atom_id res chain seq x y z
N MET A 1 28.50 -7.35 6.78
CA MET A 1 27.95 -6.56 5.66
C MET A 1 27.29 -5.33 6.27
N PHE A 2 27.63 -4.13 5.81
CA PHE A 2 27.06 -2.89 6.36
C PHE A 2 25.96 -2.37 5.43
N LEU A 3 24.85 -1.94 6.02
CA LEU A 3 23.75 -1.34 5.29
C LEU A 3 24.16 0.06 4.81
N LYS A 4 23.90 0.39 3.54
CA LYS A 4 24.09 1.74 3.00
C LYS A 4 23.39 2.77 3.88
N LYS A 5 24.13 3.83 4.20
CA LYS A 5 23.63 5.00 4.93
C LYS A 5 23.46 6.18 3.96
N ASP A 6 22.42 6.96 4.17
CA ASP A 6 22.16 8.24 3.53
C ASP A 6 21.72 9.27 4.59
N THR A 7 21.72 10.56 4.25
CA THR A 7 21.25 11.61 5.17
C THR A 7 20.15 12.41 4.49
N LEU A 8 18.94 12.33 5.04
CA LEU A 8 17.81 13.15 4.60
C LEU A 8 17.83 14.47 5.37
N THR A 9 17.90 15.59 4.65
CA THR A 9 17.77 16.93 5.24
C THR A 9 16.46 17.56 4.77
N TYR A 10 15.67 18.05 5.72
CA TYR A 10 14.39 18.71 5.46
C TYR A 10 14.23 19.92 6.38
N GLY A 11 14.24 21.12 5.78
CA GLY A 11 14.35 22.38 6.53
C GLY A 11 15.64 22.41 7.34
N ASP A 12 15.52 22.71 8.63
CA ASP A 12 16.66 22.75 9.57
C ASP A 12 16.93 21.40 10.26
N ALA A 13 16.22 20.33 9.87
CA ALA A 13 16.37 19.01 10.44
C ALA A 13 17.11 18.06 9.49
N SER A 14 17.98 17.22 10.05
CA SER A 14 18.65 16.13 9.33
C SER A 14 18.48 14.81 10.08
N VAL A 15 18.22 13.73 9.33
CA VAL A 15 18.10 12.37 9.86
C VAL A 15 18.90 11.41 9.01
N ASP A 16 19.56 10.47 9.68
CA ASP A 16 20.28 9.37 9.03
C ASP A 16 19.30 8.28 8.62
N LEU A 17 19.31 7.96 7.32
CA LEU A 17 18.57 6.85 6.74
C LEU A 17 19.52 5.68 6.50
N TYR A 18 19.03 4.48 6.77
CA TYR A 18 19.72 3.24 6.43
C TYR A 18 18.89 2.48 5.42
N GLU A 19 19.54 1.81 4.47
CA GLU A 19 18.83 0.87 3.62
C GLU A 19 18.19 -0.22 4.48
N LEU A 20 17.08 -0.76 4.00
CA LEU A 20 16.42 -1.89 4.65
C LEU A 20 17.34 -3.12 4.59
N SER A 21 17.42 -3.86 5.68
CA SER A 21 18.03 -5.19 5.68
C SER A 21 17.28 -6.15 4.75
N GLY A 22 17.90 -7.29 4.44
CA GLY A 22 17.23 -8.33 3.64
C GLY A 22 15.90 -8.77 4.25
N LEU A 23 15.85 -8.97 5.57
CA LEU A 23 14.62 -9.36 6.28
C LEU A 23 13.55 -8.27 6.20
N GLN A 24 13.92 -7.01 6.47
CA GLN A 24 12.98 -5.88 6.41
C GLN A 24 12.41 -5.68 4.99
N ARG A 25 13.18 -5.99 3.94
CA ARG A 25 12.68 -5.97 2.56
C ARG A 25 11.64 -7.06 2.31
N VAL A 26 11.84 -8.26 2.85
CA VAL A 26 10.86 -9.37 2.74
C VAL A 26 9.56 -8.98 3.43
N GLU A 27 9.62 -8.50 4.67
CA GLU A 27 8.46 -8.06 5.43
C GLU A 27 7.69 -6.93 4.71
N TYR A 28 8.41 -5.97 4.11
CA TYR A 28 7.80 -4.89 3.35
C TYR A 28 7.07 -5.39 2.09
N LEU A 29 7.63 -6.39 1.39
CA LEU A 29 6.99 -6.99 0.22
C LEU A 29 5.74 -7.80 0.61
N GLU A 30 5.77 -8.52 1.72
CA GLU A 30 4.59 -9.21 2.28
C GLU A 30 3.48 -8.22 2.65
N TYR A 31 3.84 -7.11 3.28
CA TYR A 31 2.91 -6.02 3.59
C TYR A 31 2.26 -5.45 2.32
N ILE A 32 3.06 -5.16 1.28
CA ILE A 32 2.52 -4.67 0.00
C ILE A 32 1.55 -5.70 -0.59
N GLN A 33 1.91 -6.98 -0.61
CA GLN A 33 1.05 -8.02 -1.16
C GLN A 33 -0.31 -8.07 -0.45
N GLN A 34 -0.32 -7.99 0.88
CA GLN A 34 -1.56 -7.98 1.67
C GLN A 34 -2.42 -6.75 1.37
N ARG A 35 -1.79 -5.56 1.29
CA ARG A 35 -2.47 -4.30 0.99
C ARG A 35 -3.06 -4.28 -0.42
N THR A 36 -2.33 -4.81 -1.40
CA THR A 36 -2.84 -4.93 -2.77
C THR A 36 -4.02 -5.89 -2.83
N ALA A 37 -3.92 -7.06 -2.20
CA ALA A 37 -5.04 -8.00 -2.15
C ALA A 37 -6.27 -7.43 -1.41
N GLN A 38 -6.07 -6.57 -0.41
CA GLN A 38 -7.17 -5.85 0.23
C GLN A 38 -7.81 -4.84 -0.73
N TYR A 39 -7.00 -4.01 -1.39
CA TYR A 39 -7.47 -3.01 -2.33
C TYR A 39 -8.26 -3.64 -3.49
N ASP A 40 -7.78 -4.75 -4.04
CA ASP A 40 -8.46 -5.47 -5.13
C ASP A 40 -9.85 -5.94 -4.68
N ARG A 41 -9.97 -6.52 -3.48
CA ARG A 41 -11.27 -6.93 -2.90
C ARG A 41 -12.21 -5.74 -2.70
N GLU A 42 -11.72 -4.66 -2.08
CA GLU A 42 -12.53 -3.47 -1.81
C GLU A 42 -13.01 -2.81 -3.13
N THR A 43 -12.18 -2.83 -4.17
CA THR A 43 -12.53 -2.32 -5.50
C THR A 43 -13.57 -3.21 -6.19
N GLU A 44 -13.42 -4.53 -6.12
CA GLU A 44 -14.39 -5.49 -6.64
C GLU A 44 -15.75 -5.38 -5.94
N GLU A 45 -15.76 -5.30 -4.61
CA GLU A 45 -16.97 -5.12 -3.79
C GLU A 45 -17.67 -3.79 -4.10
N SER A 46 -16.91 -2.70 -4.26
CA SER A 46 -17.46 -1.39 -4.65
C SER A 46 -18.12 -1.45 -6.03
N THR A 47 -17.47 -2.09 -7.00
CA THR A 47 -17.99 -2.25 -8.37
C THR A 47 -19.28 -3.10 -8.40
N GLU A 48 -19.38 -4.13 -7.56
CA GLU A 48 -20.58 -4.96 -7.44
C GLU A 48 -21.72 -4.21 -6.76
N ALA A 49 -21.46 -3.47 -5.69
CA ALA A 49 -22.46 -2.64 -5.02
C ALA A 49 -23.07 -1.59 -5.96
N GLU A 50 -22.25 -0.95 -6.80
CA GLU A 50 -22.70 -0.01 -7.83
C GLU A 50 -23.56 -0.70 -8.91
N ARG A 51 -23.17 -1.90 -9.35
CA ARG A 51 -23.93 -2.69 -10.33
C ARG A 51 -25.31 -3.08 -9.79
N GLN A 52 -25.37 -3.56 -8.54
CA GLN A 52 -26.61 -3.94 -7.88
C GLN A 52 -27.53 -2.72 -7.68
N GLY A 53 -27.00 -1.60 -7.19
CA GLY A 53 -27.77 -0.35 -7.03
C GLY A 53 -28.40 0.16 -8.33
N ARG A 54 -27.73 -0.07 -9.48
CA ARG A 54 -28.24 0.30 -10.81
C ARG A 54 -29.34 -0.63 -11.31
N VAL A 55 -29.33 -1.91 -10.95
CA VAL A 55 -30.39 -2.88 -11.30
C VAL A 55 -31.68 -2.56 -10.54
N PHE A 56 -31.59 -2.19 -9.26
CA PHE A 56 -32.77 -1.82 -8.46
C PHE A 56 -33.40 -0.47 -8.86
N ALA A 57 -32.65 0.43 -9.50
CA ALA A 57 -33.15 1.76 -9.89
C ALA A 57 -33.86 1.82 -11.26
N ASN A 58 -33.78 0.76 -12.08
CA ASN A 58 -34.40 0.72 -13.42
C ASN A 58 -35.62 -0.24 -13.48
N GLY A 59 -36.17 -0.62 -12.32
CA GLY A 59 -37.24 -1.60 -12.18
C GLY A 59 -38.64 -1.05 -11.91
N ASP A 60 -38.84 0.28 -11.92
CA ASP A 60 -40.14 0.95 -11.73
C ASP A 60 -40.70 1.53 -13.04
#